data_AF-A0A7V5P131-F1
#
_entry.id   AF-A0A7V5P131-F1
#
_cell.length_a   1.000
_cell.length_b   1.000
_cell.length_c   1.000
_cell.angle_alpha   90.00
_cell.angle_beta   90.00
_cell.angle_gamma   90.00
#
_symmetry.space_group_name_H-M   'P 1'
#
loop_
_entity.id
_entity.type
_entity.pdbx_description
1 polymer ?
#
loop_
_entity_poly.entity_id
_entity_poly.type
_entity_poly.pdbx_seq_one_letter_code
_entity_poly.pdbx_strand_id
1 'polypeptide(L)'
;VHFIRYLKSFHSFPPSVELIDGGCLGLRILDLFREKEALIVIDILLAKSPPGTIKTLSWEEIKNLGTAKLASGHQVGIKEALALAELIGIKPKYFKAFGVVPAHLGVGTELSPALRERLPVLAEMVLAEIKNLAGEADTRR
;
A
#
# COMPACT_ATOMS: atom_id res chain seq x y z
N VAL A 1 -9.37 -2.31 -0.55
CA VAL A 1 -10.63 -2.80 -1.19
C VAL A 1 -10.63 -2.80 -2.72
N HIS A 2 -10.95 -1.70 -3.43
CA HIS A 2 -11.22 -1.74 -4.90
C HIS A 2 -10.03 -2.23 -5.74
N PHE A 3 -8.82 -1.81 -5.40
CA PHE A 3 -7.63 -2.21 -6.13
C PHE A 3 -7.35 -3.72 -6.03
N ILE A 4 -7.59 -4.33 -4.87
CA ILE A 4 -7.44 -5.79 -4.69
C ILE A 4 -8.47 -6.54 -5.55
N ARG A 5 -9.72 -6.05 -5.59
CA ARG A 5 -10.74 -6.63 -6.48
C ARG A 5 -10.31 -6.54 -7.94
N TYR A 6 -9.79 -5.37 -8.35
CA TYR A 6 -9.24 -5.20 -9.69
C TYR A 6 -8.11 -6.20 -9.99
N LEU A 7 -7.12 -6.33 -9.11
CA LEU A 7 -6.02 -7.29 -9.31
C LEU A 7 -6.53 -8.73 -9.44
N LYS A 8 -7.47 -9.15 -8.57
CA LYS A 8 -8.04 -10.51 -8.62
C LYS A 8 -8.83 -10.79 -9.90
N SER A 9 -9.46 -9.78 -10.50
CA SER A 9 -10.23 -9.95 -11.74
C SER A 9 -9.37 -10.09 -12.99
N PHE A 10 -8.16 -9.52 -12.99
CA PHE A 10 -7.33 -9.42 -14.20
C PHE A 10 -6.00 -10.16 -14.11
N HIS A 11 -5.61 -10.65 -12.93
CA HIS A 11 -4.31 -11.28 -12.70
C HIS A 11 -4.41 -12.50 -11.79
N SER A 12 -3.50 -13.45 -12.01
CA SER A 12 -3.28 -14.58 -11.10
C SER A 12 -1.95 -14.40 -10.38
N PHE A 13 -1.92 -14.80 -9.13
CA PHE A 13 -0.76 -14.64 -8.26
C PHE A 13 -0.26 -16.01 -7.79
N PRO A 14 1.06 -16.20 -7.68
CA PRO A 14 1.62 -17.42 -7.12
C PRO A 14 1.29 -17.53 -5.62
N PRO A 15 1.40 -18.73 -5.01
CA PRO A 15 1.15 -18.90 -3.57
C PRO A 15 2.02 -18.05 -2.64
N SER A 16 3.16 -17.56 -3.13
CA SER A 16 4.06 -16.65 -2.41
C SER A 16 3.53 -15.21 -2.29
N VAL A 17 2.49 -14.85 -3.03
CA VAL A 17 1.91 -13.50 -3.01
C VAL A 17 0.50 -13.55 -2.41
N GLU A 18 0.34 -12.88 -1.27
CA GLU A 18 -0.95 -12.78 -0.59
C GLU A 18 -1.55 -11.39 -0.77
N LEU A 19 -2.82 -11.33 -1.20
CA LEU A 19 -3.56 -10.08 -1.34
C LEU A 19 -4.48 -9.86 -0.13
N ILE A 20 -4.12 -8.92 0.73
CA ILE A 20 -4.82 -8.64 2.00
C ILE A 20 -5.56 -7.31 1.90
N ASP A 21 -6.87 -7.30 2.22
CA ASP A 21 -7.62 -6.05 2.32
C ASP A 21 -7.32 -5.34 3.64
N GLY A 22 -6.45 -4.33 3.56
CA GLY A 22 -5.95 -3.60 4.73
C GLY A 22 -6.94 -2.63 5.38
N GLY A 23 -8.13 -2.45 4.81
CA GLY A 23 -9.13 -1.45 5.20
C GLY A 23 -9.79 -1.63 6.58
N CYS A 24 -9.21 -2.44 7.47
CA CYS A 24 -9.57 -2.56 8.90
C CYS A 24 -8.36 -2.99 9.76
N LEU A 25 -7.14 -3.00 9.23
CA LEU A 25 -5.99 -3.60 9.94
C LEU A 25 -5.54 -2.76 11.14
N GLY A 26 -5.46 -1.43 11.00
CA GLY A 26 -4.88 -0.58 12.06
C GLY A 26 -3.52 -1.12 12.53
N LEU A 27 -3.36 -1.35 13.83
CA LEU A 27 -2.14 -1.92 14.41
C LEU A 27 -1.90 -3.41 14.07
N ARG A 28 -2.90 -4.14 13.56
CA ARG A 28 -2.74 -5.54 13.14
C ARG A 28 -1.76 -5.72 11.97
N ILE A 29 -1.42 -4.64 11.27
CA ILE A 29 -0.37 -4.68 10.24
C ILE A 29 1.00 -5.05 10.83
N LEU A 30 1.21 -4.89 12.15
CA LEU A 30 2.40 -5.34 12.86
C LEU A 30 2.62 -6.86 12.74
N ASP A 31 1.53 -7.64 12.73
CA ASP A 31 1.60 -9.09 12.55
C ASP A 31 2.20 -9.41 11.16
N LEU A 32 1.80 -8.64 10.14
CA LEU A 32 2.33 -8.78 8.78
C LEU A 32 3.80 -8.37 8.68
N PHE A 33 4.26 -7.38 9.46
CA PHE A 33 5.69 -7.02 9.50
C PHE A 33 6.56 -8.13 10.07
N ARG A 34 6.01 -9.00 10.92
CA ARG A 34 6.70 -10.18 11.47
C ARG A 34 6.70 -11.36 10.49
N GLU A 35 5.55 -11.60 9.87
CA GLU A 35 5.30 -12.83 9.11
C GLU A 35 5.78 -12.75 7.66
N LYS A 36 5.87 -11.55 7.08
CA LYS A 36 6.16 -11.35 5.65
C LYS A 36 7.54 -10.73 5.45
N GLU A 37 8.27 -11.28 4.49
CA GLU A 37 9.58 -10.72 4.10
C GLU A 37 9.46 -9.40 3.35
N ALA A 38 8.41 -9.27 2.54
CA ALA A 38 8.13 -8.10 1.73
C ALA A 38 6.68 -7.65 1.92
N LEU A 39 6.48 -6.34 2.08
CA LEU A 39 5.15 -5.76 2.19
C LEU A 39 4.98 -4.59 1.22
N ILE A 40 3.93 -4.65 0.40
CA ILE A 40 3.49 -3.57 -0.48
C ILE A 40 2.14 -3.07 0.00
N VAL A 41 2.06 -1.79 0.34
CA VAL A 41 0.84 -1.15 0.85
C VAL A 41 0.27 -0.21 -0.20
N ILE A 42 -1.04 -0.20 -0.37
CA ILE A 42 -1.73 0.74 -1.28
C ILE A 42 -2.83 1.44 -0.50
N ASP A 43 -2.80 2.78 -0.49
CA ASP A 43 -3.84 3.58 0.17
C ASP A 43 -4.03 4.96 -0.51
N ILE A 44 -5.06 5.69 -0.10
CA ILE A 44 -5.34 7.05 -0.55
C ILE A 44 -4.43 8.04 0.17
N LEU A 45 -3.76 8.93 -0.55
CA LEU A 45 -2.85 9.93 0.03
C LEU A 45 -3.40 11.35 -0.16
N LEU A 46 -3.60 12.11 0.94
CA LEU A 46 -3.89 13.54 0.82
C LEU A 46 -2.60 14.31 0.54
N ALA A 47 -2.50 14.79 -0.69
CA ALA A 47 -1.42 15.67 -1.11
C ALA A 47 -1.97 16.80 -1.98
N LYS A 48 -1.28 17.95 -1.95
CA LYS A 48 -1.52 19.05 -2.90
C LYS A 48 -0.97 18.65 -4.28
N SER A 49 -1.67 17.76 -4.96
CA SER A 49 -1.33 17.24 -6.28
C SER A 49 -2.62 16.87 -7.04
N PRO A 50 -2.60 16.74 -8.37
CA PRO A 50 -3.80 16.42 -9.13
C PRO A 50 -4.42 15.07 -8.73
N PRO A 51 -5.75 14.93 -8.75
CA PRO A 51 -6.42 13.64 -8.54
C PRO A 51 -5.88 12.54 -9.45
N GLY A 52 -5.75 11.33 -8.92
CA GLY A 52 -5.17 10.19 -9.62
C GLY A 52 -3.64 10.17 -9.67
N THR A 53 -2.96 11.18 -9.09
CA THR A 53 -1.50 11.13 -8.93
C THR A 53 -1.14 9.95 -8.02
N ILE A 54 -0.27 9.07 -8.52
CA ILE A 54 0.30 7.96 -7.75
C ILE A 54 1.65 8.42 -7.20
N LYS A 55 1.85 8.27 -5.90
CA LYS A 55 3.12 8.52 -5.22
C LYS A 55 3.62 7.25 -4.58
N THR A 56 4.92 7.01 -4.74
CA THR A 56 5.62 5.98 -4.01
C THR A 56 6.13 6.57 -2.70
N LEU A 57 5.99 5.84 -1.61
CA LEU A 57 6.44 6.24 -0.28
C LEU A 57 7.26 5.10 0.33
N SER A 58 8.42 5.46 0.87
CA SER A 58 9.26 4.60 1.70
C SER A 58 8.74 4.55 3.14
N TRP A 59 9.29 3.61 3.92
CA TRP A 59 9.03 3.47 5.34
C TRP A 59 9.20 4.80 6.12
N GLU A 60 10.33 5.49 5.92
CA GLU A 60 10.62 6.74 6.61
C GLU A 60 9.70 7.88 6.16
N GLU A 61 9.34 7.93 4.88
CA GLU A 61 8.41 8.96 4.37
C GLU A 61 7.04 8.82 5.03
N ILE A 62 6.53 7.60 5.23
CA ILE A 62 5.25 7.38 5.89
C ILE A 62 5.31 7.77 7.36
N LYS A 63 6.36 7.39 8.08
CA LYS A 63 6.57 7.81 9.47
C LYS A 63 6.57 9.33 9.60
N ASN A 64 7.19 10.01 8.65
CA ASN A 64 7.31 11.47 8.65
C ASN A 64 6.11 12.18 8.00
N LEU A 65 5.09 11.46 7.53
CA LEU A 65 3.86 12.09 7.05
C LEU A 65 3.20 12.85 8.19
N GLY A 66 3.03 14.16 8.00
CA GLY A 66 2.26 14.99 8.93
C GLY A 66 0.82 14.49 9.01
N THR A 67 0.20 14.62 10.19
CA THR A 67 -1.17 14.15 10.46
C THR A 67 -2.21 14.72 9.49
N ALA A 68 -2.00 15.95 9.02
CA ALA A 68 -2.85 16.61 8.01
C ALA A 68 -2.80 15.99 6.59
N LYS A 69 -1.83 15.11 6.31
CA LYS A 69 -1.72 14.38 5.04
C LYS A 69 -2.33 12.98 5.10
N LEU A 70 -2.83 12.58 6.28
CA LEU A 70 -3.47 11.29 6.49
C LEU A 70 -4.95 11.43 6.10
N ALA A 71 -5.33 10.76 5.01
CA ALA A 71 -6.66 10.80 4.42
C ALA A 71 -7.69 9.92 5.14
N SER A 72 -7.18 8.92 5.85
CA SER A 72 -7.95 7.78 6.30
C SER A 72 -7.49 7.37 7.69
N GLY A 73 -8.43 6.89 8.52
CA GLY A 73 -8.08 6.25 9.80
C GLY A 73 -7.09 5.08 9.63
N HIS A 74 -7.05 4.47 8.43
CA HIS A 74 -6.06 3.46 8.05
C HIS A 74 -4.63 4.00 7.99
N GLN A 75 -4.45 5.25 7.53
CA GLN A 75 -3.14 5.89 7.43
C GLN A 75 -2.63 6.41 8.78
N VAL A 76 -3.55 6.77 9.68
CA VAL A 76 -3.22 7.01 11.09
C VAL A 76 -2.66 5.69 11.64
N GLY A 77 -3.47 4.63 11.63
CA GLY A 77 -3.06 3.33 12.17
C GLY A 77 -1.77 2.75 11.59
N ILE A 78 -1.50 2.95 10.28
CA ILE A 78 -0.25 2.46 9.68
C ILE A 78 0.97 3.25 10.16
N LYS A 79 0.86 4.57 10.32
CA LYS A 79 1.94 5.41 10.81
C LYS A 79 2.31 5.03 12.25
N GLU A 80 1.32 4.85 13.12
CA GLU A 80 1.57 4.38 14.49
C GLU A 80 2.14 2.96 14.51
N ALA A 81 1.67 2.07 13.63
CA ALA A 81 2.23 0.74 13.50
C ALA A 81 3.71 0.77 13.09
N LEU A 82 4.10 1.60 12.11
CA LEU A 82 5.51 1.73 11.70
C LEU A 82 6.39 2.24 12.86
N ALA A 83 5.90 3.25 13.60
CA ALA A 83 6.62 3.77 14.75
C ALA A 83 6.78 2.73 15.87
N LEU A 84 5.72 1.98 16.17
CA LEU A 84 5.76 0.91 17.17
C LEU A 84 6.67 -0.24 16.71
N ALA A 85 6.62 -0.61 15.44
CA ALA A 85 7.45 -1.66 14.85
C ALA A 85 8.94 -1.39 15.06
N GLU A 86 9.38 -0.15 14.88
CA GLU A 86 10.76 0.24 15.17
C GLU A 86 11.11 0.16 16.65
N LEU A 87 10.22 0.63 17.52
CA LEU A 87 10.44 0.58 18.97
C LEU A 87 10.65 -0.86 19.45
N ILE A 88 9.95 -1.83 18.84
CA ILE A 88 10.04 -3.25 19.18
C ILE A 88 10.98 -4.04 18.27
N GLY A 89 11.72 -3.38 17.38
CA GLY A 89 12.76 -4.00 16.54
C GLY A 89 12.23 -4.90 15.41
N ILE A 90 11.03 -4.64 14.91
CA ILE A 90 10.40 -5.43 13.83
C ILE A 90 10.34 -4.58 12.57
N LYS A 91 10.87 -5.11 11.46
CA LYS A 91 10.79 -4.48 10.15
C LYS A 91 10.86 -5.56 9.07
N PRO A 92 9.97 -5.56 8.06
CA PRO A 92 10.10 -6.46 6.93
C PRO A 92 11.39 -6.12 6.16
N LYS A 93 11.97 -7.11 5.48
CA LYS A 93 13.18 -6.90 4.65
C LYS A 93 12.91 -5.90 3.54
N TYR A 94 11.68 -5.89 3.02
CA TYR A 94 11.23 -4.97 2.00
C TYR A 94 9.90 -4.32 2.38
N PHE A 95 9.82 -3.00 2.21
CA PHE A 95 8.58 -2.25 2.40
C PHE A 95 8.44 -1.16 1.35
N LYS A 96 7.25 -1.06 0.75
CA LYS A 96 6.89 0.03 -0.15
C LYS A 96 5.42 0.37 -0.03
N ALA A 97 5.09 1.65 -0.10
CA ALA A 97 3.71 2.07 -0.20
C ALA A 97 3.44 2.87 -1.47
N PHE A 98 2.22 2.72 -1.99
CA PHE A 98 1.67 3.51 -3.08
C PHE A 98 0.49 4.32 -2.55
N GLY A 99 0.65 5.64 -2.55
CA GLY A 99 -0.38 6.61 -2.22
C GLY A 99 -1.06 7.15 -3.47
N VAL A 100 -2.38 7.05 -3.58
CA VAL A 100 -3.13 7.63 -4.70
C VAL A 100 -3.90 8.86 -4.25
N VAL A 101 -3.70 9.99 -4.93
CA VAL A 101 -4.36 11.24 -4.57
C VAL A 101 -5.84 11.19 -4.98
N PRO A 102 -6.80 11.35 -4.06
CA PRO A 102 -8.21 11.26 -4.37
C PRO A 102 -8.71 12.53 -5.08
N ALA A 103 -9.84 12.43 -5.79
CA ALA A 103 -10.53 13.61 -6.33
C ALA A 103 -11.31 14.37 -5.25
N HIS A 104 -11.99 13.63 -4.38
CA HIS A 104 -12.70 14.14 -3.22
C HIS A 104 -12.88 13.00 -2.21
N LEU A 105 -13.03 13.34 -0.94
CA LEU A 105 -13.44 12.41 0.12
C LEU A 105 -14.90 12.71 0.44
N GLY A 106 -15.80 12.07 -0.31
CA GLY A 106 -17.25 12.19 -0.12
C GLY A 106 -17.85 10.90 0.43
N VAL A 107 -19.11 10.96 0.86
CA VAL A 107 -19.87 9.76 1.23
C VAL A 107 -20.13 8.94 -0.02
N GLY A 108 -19.65 7.70 -0.05
CA GLY A 108 -19.83 6.79 -1.17
C GLY A 108 -18.87 5.60 -1.10
N THR A 109 -19.19 4.55 -1.84
CA THR A 109 -18.37 3.32 -1.92
C THR A 109 -17.72 3.14 -3.29
N GLU A 110 -17.76 4.16 -4.14
CA GLU A 110 -17.28 4.08 -5.52
C GLU A 110 -16.03 4.91 -5.73
N LEU A 111 -15.15 4.42 -6.61
CA LEU A 111 -14.00 5.20 -7.07
C LEU A 111 -14.48 6.31 -8.01
N SER A 112 -13.87 7.49 -7.88
CA SER A 112 -14.04 8.54 -8.89
C SER A 112 -13.48 8.09 -10.24
N PRO A 113 -13.96 8.64 -11.37
CA PRO A 113 -13.44 8.31 -12.70
C PRO A 113 -11.91 8.44 -12.79
N ALA A 114 -11.35 9.52 -12.22
CA ALA A 114 -9.92 9.77 -12.19
C ALA A 114 -9.11 8.67 -11.47
N LEU A 115 -9.66 8.04 -10.43
CA LEU A 115 -9.00 6.93 -9.74
C LEU A 115 -9.19 5.62 -10.49
N ARG A 116 -10.37 5.40 -11.07
CA ARG A 116 -10.69 4.21 -11.85
C ARG A 116 -9.77 4.07 -13.07
N GLU A 117 -9.55 5.17 -13.78
CA GLU A 117 -8.62 5.24 -14.93
C GLU A 117 -7.15 4.98 -14.54
N ARG A 118 -6.79 5.14 -13.27
CA ARG A 118 -5.44 4.91 -12.76
C ARG A 118 -5.22 3.49 -12.25
N LEU A 119 -6.27 2.68 -12.10
CA LEU A 119 -6.13 1.29 -11.65
C LEU A 119 -5.19 0.45 -12.54
N PRO A 120 -5.24 0.52 -13.89
CA PRO A 120 -4.32 -0.24 -14.72
C PRO A 120 -2.85 0.17 -14.50
N VAL A 121 -2.60 1.49 -14.46
CA VAL A 121 -1.24 2.04 -14.24
C VAL A 121 -0.70 1.62 -12.87
N LEU A 122 -1.53 1.73 -11.82
CA LEU A 122 -1.13 1.30 -10.49
C LEU A 122 -0.88 -0.21 -10.43
N ALA A 123 -1.67 -1.02 -11.14
CA ALA A 123 -1.48 -2.45 -11.22
C ALA A 123 -0.14 -2.80 -11.89
N GLU A 124 0.20 -2.14 -13.00
CA GLU A 124 1.51 -2.33 -13.66
C GLU A 124 2.67 -2.01 -12.72
N MET A 125 2.59 -0.90 -11.99
CA MET A 125 3.63 -0.52 -11.01
C MET A 125 3.79 -1.56 -9.89
N VAL A 126 2.67 -2.05 -9.33
CA VAL A 126 2.70 -3.05 -8.25
C VAL A 126 3.17 -4.41 -8.77
N LEU A 127 2.74 -4.83 -9.96
CA LEU A 127 3.16 -6.08 -10.57
C LEU A 127 4.64 -6.08 -10.95
N ALA A 128 5.17 -4.95 -11.42
CA ALA A 128 6.61 -4.79 -11.65
C ALA A 128 7.39 -4.98 -10.35
N GLU A 129 6.91 -4.40 -9.24
CA GLU A 129 7.54 -4.57 -7.93
C GLU A 129 7.51 -6.03 -7.47
N ILE A 130 6.37 -6.71 -7.60
CA ILE A 130 6.24 -8.14 -7.26
C ILE A 130 7.21 -8.99 -8.09
N LYS A 131 7.35 -8.71 -9.40
CA LYS A 131 8.28 -9.43 -10.27
C LYS A 131 9.73 -9.23 -9.87
N ASN A 132 10.12 -8.01 -9.49
CA ASN A 132 11.47 -7.72 -9.01
C ASN A 132 11.78 -8.52 -7.75
N LEU A 133 10.86 -8.55 -6.80
CA LEU A 133 11.00 -9.33 -5.56
C LEU A 133 11.07 -10.84 -5.82
N ALA A 134 10.29 -11.34 -6.78
CA ALA A 134 10.36 -12.76 -7.17
C ALA A 134 11.69 -13.12 -7.85
N GLY A 135 12.23 -12.24 -8.69
CA GLY A 135 13.55 -12.43 -9.33
C GLY A 135 14.71 -12.36 -8.34
N GLU A 136 14.60 -11.52 -7.30
CA GLU A 136 15.57 -11.49 -6.20
C GLU A 136 15.50 -12.74 -5.31
N ALA A 137 14.34 -13.38 -5.21
CA ALA A 137 14.20 -14.63 -4.45
C ALA A 137 14.85 -15.82 -5.19
N ASP A 138 14.85 -15.82 -6.53
CA ASP A 138 15.43 -16.90 -7.35
C ASP A 138 16.97 -16.82 -7.45
N THR A 139 17.54 -15.62 -7.29
CA THR A 139 19.00 -15.38 -7.36
C THR A 139 19.75 -15.66 -6.05
N ARG A 140 19.05 -15.97 -4.95
CA ARG A 140 19.65 -16.32 -3.64
C ARG A 140 19.70 -17.83 -3.38
N ARG A 141 19.94 -18.64 -4.42
CA ARG A 141 20.16 -20.09 -4.32
C ARG A 141 21.64 -20.45 -4.50
#